data_AF-A0A2E2T564-F1
#
_entry.id   AF-A0A2E2T564-F1
#
_cell.length_a   1.000
_cell.length_b   1.000
_cell.length_c   1.000
_cell.angle_alpha   90.00
_cell.angle_beta   90.00
_cell.angle_gamma   90.00
#
_symmetry.space_group_name_H-M   'P 1'
#
loop_
_entity.id
_entity.type
_entity.pdbx_description
1 polymer ?
#
loop_
_entity_poly.entity_id
_entity_poly.type
_entity_poly.pdbx_seq_one_letter_code
_entity_poly.pdbx_strand_id
1 'polypeptide(L)'
;MATYVNDLRLKEIATGDESGTWGTSTNTNLELVAEAWGSGSEGITGTTHTITMQDGTSDAARAYSLTLTGSTTATNTVTLAPNTVNKTWIIQNSAGYQVTISQGTGANVVIPNGGIKMVVADGAGAGAAVTDVLDLTGGTGNVGLGSGNLGTALTTGTDNVAIGEAALDAVTSGSDNTAVGDNAGGALTTGGNNVAVGSGALLVATTAADNTAVGTLALTANSSGTDNTAVGYAAGDAVTTGDDNTFVGDNAGGATTTADSNTAVGADALLVNSTGAQNVAVGALALDANTTGTGNTAIGYTALGANTTASNGIAVGTSALAANTTGNNNVASGDSALAANTTGNNNTAYGDKALTANTTADSNTAVGKSSLDANTTGAGNTAVGRDSLGANTTADNNTAVGYAALSANTTAADNVAIGSNAMAATTTGANNVAVGKNALASNTTGDRNVAIGRYAMDVSTTAQYNIGIGNDALGSLTTGNYNVGVGTNVFAAITTGAQNVAIGGNALDACTTTSENTAIGHDSLSANTAAANTAVGHDSLRTNTTGAQNVSVGHASMELNTTGNYNVAVGDFALYNNTTASNNVAIGKDAL
;
A
#
# COMPACT_ATOMS: atom_id res chain seq x y z
N MET A 1 -57.28 -62.49 1.72
CA MET A 1 -56.34 -61.67 2.50
C MET A 1 -55.17 -61.35 1.59
N ALA A 2 -55.13 -60.14 1.04
CA ALA A 2 -53.95 -59.68 0.33
C ALA A 2 -52.89 -59.40 1.40
N THR A 3 -51.87 -60.24 1.49
CA THR A 3 -50.68 -59.99 2.31
C THR A 3 -49.97 -58.78 1.72
N TYR A 4 -50.30 -57.58 2.20
CA TYR A 4 -49.46 -56.42 1.97
C TYR A 4 -48.19 -56.62 2.79
N VAL A 5 -47.15 -57.14 2.14
CA VAL A 5 -45.80 -57.19 2.70
C VAL A 5 -45.21 -55.81 2.53
N ASN A 6 -45.11 -55.05 3.63
CA ASN A 6 -44.37 -53.79 3.62
C ASN A 6 -42.85 -54.07 3.51
N ASP A 7 -42.05 -53.04 3.23
CA ASP A 7 -40.59 -53.20 3.11
C ASP A 7 -39.91 -53.64 4.42
N LEU A 8 -40.60 -53.46 5.56
CA LEU A 8 -40.17 -53.93 6.88
C LEU A 8 -40.56 -55.40 7.15
N ARG A 9 -41.31 -56.04 6.24
CA ARG A 9 -41.86 -57.40 6.34
C ARG A 9 -42.53 -57.67 7.70
N LEU A 10 -43.41 -56.74 8.11
CA LEU A 10 -44.22 -56.84 9.34
C LEU A 10 -45.59 -57.46 9.05
N LYS A 11 -46.17 -58.14 10.04
CA LYS A 11 -47.51 -58.73 9.94
C LYS A 11 -48.58 -57.67 10.23
N GLU A 12 -49.54 -57.51 9.33
CA GLU A 12 -50.73 -56.65 9.54
C GLU A 12 -51.63 -57.23 10.64
N ILE A 13 -52.06 -56.40 11.59
CA ILE A 13 -52.98 -56.78 12.68
C ILE A 13 -54.40 -56.44 12.24
N ALA A 14 -55.31 -57.41 12.25
CA ALA A 14 -56.71 -57.17 11.87
C ALA A 14 -57.42 -56.25 12.88
N THR A 15 -58.40 -55.47 12.42
CA THR A 15 -59.24 -54.63 13.29
C THR A 15 -60.20 -55.50 14.11
N GLY A 16 -59.86 -55.73 15.38
CA GLY A 16 -60.70 -56.44 16.36
C GLY A 16 -59.89 -57.44 17.20
N ASP A 17 -60.02 -57.35 18.52
CA ASP A 17 -59.55 -58.29 19.57
C ASP A 17 -58.09 -58.81 19.54
N GLU A 18 -57.18 -58.20 18.77
CA GLU A 18 -55.74 -58.53 18.82
C GLU A 18 -54.89 -57.45 19.52
N SER A 19 -55.50 -56.46 20.19
CA SER A 19 -54.77 -55.35 20.84
C SER A 19 -54.47 -55.52 22.33
N GLY A 20 -54.69 -56.69 22.95
CA GLY A 20 -54.22 -56.92 24.32
C GLY A 20 -54.68 -58.23 25.00
N THR A 21 -53.71 -58.98 25.48
CA THR A 21 -53.77 -60.29 26.18
C THR A 21 -54.03 -61.52 25.29
N TRP A 22 -52.97 -61.88 24.56
CA TRP A 22 -52.57 -63.21 24.07
C TRP A 22 -53.69 -64.23 23.80
N GLY A 23 -54.25 -64.13 22.60
CA GLY A 23 -54.59 -65.33 21.81
C GLY A 23 -53.32 -66.09 21.40
N THR A 24 -53.47 -67.24 20.75
CA THR A 24 -52.40 -68.23 20.45
C THR A 24 -51.27 -67.76 19.51
N SER A 25 -51.17 -66.46 19.21
CA SER A 25 -50.21 -65.89 18.27
C SER A 25 -49.38 -64.80 18.97
N THR A 26 -48.08 -65.03 19.15
CA THR A 26 -47.16 -64.00 19.65
C THR A 26 -47.05 -62.88 18.61
N ASN A 27 -47.40 -61.66 19.01
CA ASN A 27 -47.14 -60.47 18.20
C ASN A 27 -45.66 -60.11 18.34
N THR A 28 -44.90 -60.30 17.27
CA THR A 28 -43.46 -60.01 17.21
C THR A 28 -43.14 -58.65 16.58
N ASN A 29 -44.16 -57.87 16.19
CA ASN A 29 -43.93 -56.65 15.42
C ASN A 29 -43.08 -55.63 16.19
N LEU A 30 -43.21 -55.55 17.52
CA LEU A 30 -42.39 -54.64 18.33
C LEU A 30 -40.92 -55.09 18.37
N GLU A 31 -40.67 -56.39 18.47
CA GLU A 31 -39.35 -56.99 18.41
C GLU A 31 -38.71 -56.81 17.02
N LEU A 32 -39.47 -57.02 15.95
CA LEU A 32 -39.01 -56.82 14.57
C LEU A 32 -38.71 -55.37 14.26
N VAL A 33 -39.49 -54.43 14.81
CA VAL A 33 -39.20 -53.00 14.69
C VAL A 33 -37.95 -52.63 15.49
N ALA A 34 -37.79 -53.15 16.72
CA ALA A 34 -36.59 -52.91 17.50
C ALA A 34 -35.33 -53.45 16.81
N GLU A 35 -35.43 -54.63 16.19
CA GLU A 35 -34.37 -55.23 15.37
C GLU A 35 -34.08 -54.39 14.12
N ALA A 36 -35.11 -53.86 13.46
CA ALA A 36 -34.96 -53.04 12.26
C ALA A 36 -34.11 -51.78 12.49
N TRP A 37 -34.19 -51.17 13.68
CA TRP A 37 -33.37 -50.03 14.09
C TRP A 37 -32.09 -50.42 14.84
N GLY A 38 -31.90 -51.71 15.10
CA GLY A 38 -30.78 -52.25 15.86
C GLY A 38 -29.52 -52.54 15.03
N SER A 39 -28.58 -53.22 15.67
CA SER A 39 -27.36 -53.75 15.06
C SER A 39 -27.40 -55.27 14.99
N GLY A 40 -27.08 -55.84 13.82
CA GLY A 40 -26.94 -57.28 13.61
C GLY A 40 -25.51 -57.65 13.24
N SER A 41 -25.19 -58.94 13.38
CA SER A 41 -23.97 -59.51 12.83
C SER A 41 -24.28 -60.78 12.05
N GLU A 42 -23.72 -60.88 10.85
CA GLU A 42 -23.93 -62.03 9.96
C GLU A 42 -22.60 -62.70 9.65
N GLY A 43 -22.58 -64.03 9.77
CA GLY A 43 -21.42 -64.86 9.46
C GLY A 43 -21.43 -65.26 7.99
N ILE A 44 -20.60 -64.62 7.18
CA ILE A 44 -20.48 -64.93 5.76
C ILE A 44 -19.61 -66.19 5.53
N THR A 45 -20.13 -67.10 4.72
CA THR A 45 -19.54 -68.42 4.43
C THR A 45 -19.53 -68.68 2.92
N GLY A 46 -18.43 -69.26 2.41
CA GLY A 46 -18.29 -69.60 0.99
C GLY A 46 -18.04 -68.40 0.06
N THR A 47 -18.01 -68.66 -1.26
CA THR A 47 -17.73 -67.64 -2.32
C THR A 47 -18.92 -66.73 -2.64
N THR A 48 -20.11 -67.16 -2.26
CA THR A 48 -21.38 -66.44 -2.42
C THR A 48 -22.20 -66.66 -1.16
N HIS A 49 -22.79 -65.61 -0.62
CA HIS A 49 -23.59 -65.69 0.58
C HIS A 49 -24.84 -64.84 0.41
N THR A 50 -26.01 -65.35 0.79
CA THR A 50 -27.28 -64.64 0.63
C THR A 50 -27.83 -64.29 2.00
N ILE A 51 -27.90 -63.00 2.28
CA ILE A 51 -28.51 -62.45 3.49
C ILE A 51 -29.98 -62.23 3.18
N THR A 52 -30.85 -63.07 3.72
CA THR A 52 -32.28 -63.05 3.39
C THR A 52 -33.07 -62.45 4.54
N MET A 53 -33.62 -61.25 4.36
CA MET A 53 -34.64 -60.73 5.29
C MET A 53 -35.90 -61.57 5.17
N GLN A 54 -36.13 -62.55 6.04
CA GLN A 54 -37.34 -63.40 5.99
C GLN A 54 -38.62 -62.61 6.28
N ASP A 55 -39.80 -63.20 6.11
CA ASP A 55 -41.07 -62.52 6.42
C ASP A 55 -41.51 -62.81 7.87
N GLY A 56 -41.99 -61.79 8.60
CA GLY A 56 -42.58 -61.91 9.94
C GLY A 56 -41.72 -62.55 11.06
N THR A 57 -40.41 -62.68 10.88
CA THR A 57 -39.50 -63.45 11.75
C THR A 57 -38.20 -62.69 12.01
N SER A 58 -37.64 -62.77 13.22
CA SER A 58 -36.39 -62.06 13.56
C SER A 58 -35.22 -62.56 12.72
N ASP A 59 -34.42 -61.65 12.22
CA ASP A 59 -33.28 -61.92 11.33
C ASP A 59 -32.27 -60.76 11.37
N ALA A 60 -30.98 -61.07 11.48
CA ALA A 60 -29.90 -60.07 11.52
C ALA A 60 -29.88 -59.16 10.27
N ALA A 61 -30.35 -59.67 9.11
CA ALA A 61 -30.53 -58.91 7.88
C ALA A 61 -31.47 -57.70 8.03
N ARG A 62 -32.37 -57.73 9.02
CA ARG A 62 -33.30 -56.65 9.32
C ARG A 62 -32.63 -55.46 9.98
N ALA A 63 -31.48 -55.65 10.62
CA ALA A 63 -30.79 -54.56 11.27
C ALA A 63 -30.47 -53.41 10.31
N TYR A 64 -30.53 -52.18 10.81
CA TYR A 64 -30.09 -50.99 10.07
C TYR A 64 -28.56 -50.98 9.95
N SER A 65 -27.87 -51.40 11.01
CA SER A 65 -26.41 -51.60 11.02
C SER A 65 -26.08 -53.09 11.00
N LEU A 66 -25.27 -53.53 10.03
CA LEU A 66 -24.90 -54.93 9.85
C LEU A 66 -23.39 -55.11 9.84
N THR A 67 -22.87 -55.92 10.77
CA THR A 67 -21.46 -56.31 10.78
C THR A 67 -21.28 -57.68 10.13
N LEU A 68 -20.61 -57.72 8.99
CA LEU A 68 -20.26 -58.97 8.31
C LEU A 68 -18.98 -59.54 8.92
N THR A 69 -19.04 -60.80 9.34
CA THR A 69 -17.90 -61.55 9.92
C THR A 69 -17.66 -62.80 9.09
N GLY A 70 -16.42 -63.30 9.00
CA GLY A 70 -16.13 -64.39 8.06
C GLY A 70 -14.91 -65.23 8.45
N SER A 71 -14.76 -66.36 7.76
CA SER A 71 -13.67 -67.34 7.92
C SER A 71 -12.95 -67.58 6.58
N THR A 72 -12.11 -66.60 6.18
CA THR A 72 -10.84 -66.74 5.43
C THR A 72 -10.78 -67.31 3.99
N THR A 73 -11.75 -67.16 3.07
CA THR A 73 -11.46 -67.40 1.62
C THR A 73 -12.17 -66.45 0.64
N ALA A 74 -11.36 -65.84 -0.25
CA ALA A 74 -11.65 -65.10 -1.51
C ALA A 74 -12.71 -63.97 -1.51
N THR A 75 -12.79 -63.24 -2.63
CA THR A 75 -13.78 -62.17 -2.89
C THR A 75 -15.19 -62.76 -2.81
N ASN A 76 -15.95 -62.38 -1.78
CA ASN A 76 -17.28 -62.93 -1.56
C ASN A 76 -18.35 -61.93 -1.93
N THR A 77 -19.27 -62.36 -2.80
CA THR A 77 -20.47 -61.61 -3.11
C THR A 77 -21.53 -61.92 -2.05
N VAL A 78 -22.00 -60.88 -1.36
CA VAL A 78 -23.09 -60.94 -0.40
C VAL A 78 -24.33 -60.38 -1.07
N THR A 79 -25.29 -61.26 -1.35
CA THR A 79 -26.57 -60.88 -1.96
C THR A 79 -27.59 -60.56 -0.89
N LEU A 80 -28.07 -59.32 -0.84
CA LEU A 80 -29.18 -58.88 -0.02
C LEU A 80 -30.48 -59.36 -0.67
N ALA A 81 -31.21 -60.23 0.02
CA ALA A 81 -32.47 -60.80 -0.44
C ALA A 81 -33.62 -60.43 0.51
N PRO A 82 -34.86 -60.36 0.02
CA PRO A 82 -35.25 -60.44 -1.39
C PRO A 82 -34.75 -59.24 -2.20
N ASN A 83 -34.70 -59.40 -3.52
CA ASN A 83 -34.39 -58.30 -4.44
C ASN A 83 -35.57 -57.33 -4.66
N THR A 84 -36.66 -57.51 -3.93
CA THR A 84 -37.86 -56.67 -3.97
C THR A 84 -37.97 -55.73 -2.77
N VAL A 85 -37.00 -55.72 -1.86
CA VAL A 85 -37.04 -54.83 -0.68
C VAL A 85 -36.16 -53.63 -0.92
N ASN A 86 -36.78 -52.44 -0.87
CA ASN A 86 -36.04 -51.20 -0.82
C ASN A 86 -35.62 -50.92 0.62
N LYS A 87 -34.31 -50.90 0.87
CA LYS A 87 -33.79 -50.64 2.22
C LYS A 87 -32.38 -50.06 2.19
N THR A 88 -32.12 -49.25 3.21
CA THR A 88 -30.78 -48.74 3.53
C THR A 88 -30.13 -49.56 4.63
N TRP A 89 -28.85 -49.89 4.46
CA TRP A 89 -28.00 -50.51 5.48
C TRP A 89 -26.73 -49.70 5.68
N ILE A 90 -26.23 -49.68 6.92
CA ILE A 90 -24.83 -49.36 7.22
C ILE A 90 -24.11 -50.69 7.40
N ILE A 91 -23.26 -51.06 6.45
CA ILE A 91 -22.57 -52.35 6.45
C ILE A 91 -21.11 -52.15 6.82
N GLN A 92 -20.68 -52.77 7.92
CA GLN A 92 -19.28 -52.90 8.30
C GLN A 92 -18.76 -54.26 7.85
N ASN A 93 -17.70 -54.26 7.05
CA ASN A 93 -17.01 -55.47 6.65
C ASN A 93 -15.88 -55.82 7.62
N SER A 94 -16.11 -56.78 8.50
CA SER A 94 -15.13 -57.34 9.43
C SER A 94 -14.78 -58.79 9.09
N ALA A 95 -14.95 -59.21 7.84
CA ALA A 95 -14.82 -60.61 7.44
C ALA A 95 -13.38 -61.07 7.14
N GLY A 96 -12.42 -60.13 7.11
CA GLY A 96 -11.01 -60.42 6.82
C GLY A 96 -10.65 -60.36 5.32
N TYR A 97 -11.59 -60.02 4.44
CA TYR A 97 -11.41 -59.89 2.99
C TYR A 97 -12.42 -58.88 2.41
N GLN A 98 -12.25 -58.45 1.16
CA GLN A 98 -13.18 -57.57 0.48
C GLN A 98 -14.52 -58.28 0.19
N VAL A 99 -15.63 -57.59 0.45
CA VAL A 99 -16.99 -58.09 0.20
C VAL A 99 -17.67 -57.23 -0.86
N THR A 100 -18.32 -57.88 -1.82
CA THR A 100 -19.16 -57.21 -2.83
C THR A 100 -20.62 -57.36 -2.44
N ILE A 101 -21.29 -56.25 -2.11
CA ILE A 101 -22.72 -56.23 -1.80
C ILE A 101 -23.52 -56.12 -3.09
N SER A 102 -24.48 -57.03 -3.26
CA SER A 102 -25.35 -57.15 -4.43
C SER A 102 -26.81 -57.31 -3.99
N GLN A 103 -27.77 -56.99 -4.84
CA GLN A 103 -29.20 -57.29 -4.58
C GLN A 103 -29.83 -58.03 -5.76
N GLY A 104 -29.47 -57.68 -7.00
CA GLY A 104 -29.89 -58.35 -8.22
C GLY A 104 -28.78 -58.32 -9.27
N THR A 105 -29.15 -58.22 -10.55
CA THR A 105 -28.18 -58.07 -11.65
C THR A 105 -27.72 -56.62 -11.86
N GLY A 106 -28.17 -55.68 -11.03
CA GLY A 106 -27.81 -54.26 -11.09
C GLY A 106 -26.39 -53.96 -10.58
N ALA A 107 -26.14 -52.68 -10.29
CA ALA A 107 -24.86 -52.24 -9.74
C ALA A 107 -24.60 -52.87 -8.35
N ASN A 108 -23.32 -53.03 -8.02
CA ASN A 108 -22.87 -53.62 -6.76
C ASN A 108 -21.94 -52.65 -6.03
N VAL A 109 -21.92 -52.73 -4.71
CA VAL A 109 -21.00 -51.92 -3.88
C VAL A 109 -19.91 -52.82 -3.31
N VAL A 110 -18.66 -52.42 -3.52
CA VAL A 110 -17.51 -53.13 -2.95
C VAL A 110 -17.11 -52.48 -1.62
N ILE A 111 -17.07 -53.27 -0.55
CA ILE A 111 -16.64 -52.84 0.78
C ILE A 111 -15.31 -53.55 1.09
N PRO A 112 -14.17 -52.83 1.17
CA PRO A 112 -12.88 -53.43 1.55
C PRO A 112 -12.93 -53.98 2.99
N ASN A 113 -12.00 -54.87 3.34
CA ASN A 113 -11.88 -55.36 4.71
C ASN A 113 -11.61 -54.19 5.68
N GLY A 114 -12.34 -54.15 6.80
CA GLY A 114 -12.34 -53.04 7.75
C GLY A 114 -13.14 -51.81 7.29
N GLY A 115 -13.69 -51.84 6.08
CA GLY A 115 -14.49 -50.76 5.51
C GLY A 115 -15.91 -50.71 6.07
N ILE A 116 -16.48 -49.51 6.08
CA ILE A 116 -17.89 -49.26 6.40
C ILE A 116 -18.47 -48.45 5.24
N LYS A 117 -19.59 -48.89 4.68
CA LYS A 117 -20.34 -48.14 3.65
C LYS A 117 -21.81 -48.10 4.04
N MET A 118 -22.47 -46.98 3.72
CA MET A 118 -23.93 -46.89 3.77
C MET A 118 -24.45 -47.22 2.38
N VAL A 119 -25.26 -48.26 2.26
CA VAL A 119 -25.74 -48.74 0.98
C VAL A 119 -27.26 -48.70 0.93
N VAL A 120 -27.80 -48.35 -0.23
CA VAL A 120 -29.23 -48.48 -0.53
C VAL A 120 -29.38 -49.59 -1.55
N ALA A 121 -30.20 -50.57 -1.23
CA ALA A 121 -30.67 -51.54 -2.20
C ALA A 121 -32.08 -51.09 -2.66
N ASP A 122 -32.28 -50.97 -3.97
CA ASP A 122 -33.44 -50.30 -4.55
C ASP A 122 -34.72 -51.17 -4.60
N GLY A 123 -34.59 -52.48 -4.43
CA GLY A 123 -35.71 -53.42 -4.48
C GLY A 123 -36.35 -53.59 -5.87
N ALA A 124 -35.67 -53.27 -6.97
CA ALA A 124 -36.25 -53.29 -8.32
C ALA A 124 -36.47 -54.69 -8.93
N GLY A 125 -36.40 -55.76 -8.12
CA GLY A 125 -36.55 -57.14 -8.57
C GLY A 125 -35.28 -57.65 -9.25
N ALA A 126 -35.41 -58.29 -10.42
CA ALA A 126 -34.27 -58.92 -11.09
C ALA A 126 -33.12 -57.93 -11.38
N GLY A 127 -33.45 -56.69 -11.72
CA GLY A 127 -32.48 -55.62 -12.01
C GLY A 127 -32.01 -54.83 -10.78
N ALA A 128 -32.36 -55.26 -9.57
CA ALA A 128 -32.09 -54.50 -8.36
C ALA A 128 -30.59 -54.19 -8.20
N ALA A 129 -30.31 -52.92 -7.88
CA ALA A 129 -28.97 -52.41 -7.69
C ALA A 129 -28.71 -52.07 -6.22
N VAL A 130 -27.44 -52.12 -5.84
CA VAL A 130 -26.93 -51.58 -4.60
C VAL A 130 -26.10 -50.34 -4.93
N THR A 131 -26.43 -49.23 -4.30
CA THR A 131 -25.74 -47.95 -4.47
C THR A 131 -25.11 -47.57 -3.14
N ASP A 132 -23.83 -47.16 -3.14
CA ASP A 132 -23.22 -46.55 -1.97
C ASP A 132 -23.71 -45.11 -1.88
N VAL A 133 -24.32 -44.78 -0.77
CA VAL A 133 -24.98 -43.49 -0.52
C VAL A 133 -23.97 -42.35 -0.52
N LEU A 134 -22.70 -42.61 -0.20
CA LEU A 134 -21.65 -41.59 -0.12
C LEU A 134 -20.68 -41.64 -1.30
N ASP A 135 -20.71 -42.72 -2.09
CA ASP A 135 -19.95 -42.87 -3.34
C ASP A 135 -20.92 -42.66 -4.52
N LEU A 136 -21.33 -41.40 -4.70
CA LEU A 136 -22.15 -40.96 -5.83
C LEU A 136 -21.34 -40.88 -7.14
N THR A 137 -20.10 -41.37 -7.17
CA THR A 137 -19.17 -41.22 -8.30
C THR A 137 -18.95 -42.51 -9.08
N GLY A 138 -19.69 -42.68 -10.16
CA GLY A 138 -19.38 -43.66 -11.21
C GLY A 138 -18.12 -43.37 -12.04
N GLY A 139 -17.11 -42.62 -11.54
CA GLY A 139 -15.77 -42.61 -12.16
C GLY A 139 -15.14 -41.27 -12.58
N THR A 140 -15.58 -40.12 -12.06
CA THR A 140 -15.02 -38.80 -12.44
C THR A 140 -14.52 -37.93 -11.28
N GLY A 141 -14.44 -38.47 -10.06
CA GLY A 141 -13.88 -37.74 -8.90
C GLY A 141 -14.77 -36.64 -8.29
N ASN A 142 -16.01 -36.48 -8.76
CA ASN A 142 -16.90 -35.38 -8.34
C ASN A 142 -17.68 -35.69 -7.04
N VAL A 143 -17.54 -34.89 -5.97
CA VAL A 143 -18.25 -35.10 -4.69
C VAL A 143 -19.43 -34.14 -4.55
N GLY A 144 -20.66 -34.65 -4.41
CA GLY A 144 -21.87 -33.84 -4.16
C GLY A 144 -22.54 -34.17 -2.83
N LEU A 145 -22.73 -33.19 -1.95
CA LEU A 145 -23.44 -33.32 -0.66
C LEU A 145 -24.47 -32.19 -0.46
N GLY A 146 -25.77 -32.52 -0.38
CA GLY A 146 -26.86 -31.54 -0.42
C GLY A 146 -27.86 -31.81 -1.55
N SER A 147 -28.90 -30.98 -1.67
CA SER A 147 -29.92 -31.10 -2.73
C SER A 147 -29.55 -30.26 -3.95
N GLY A 148 -29.69 -30.81 -5.16
CA GLY A 148 -29.46 -30.06 -6.40
C GLY A 148 -28.00 -29.69 -6.65
N ASN A 149 -27.04 -30.36 -6.01
CA ASN A 149 -25.62 -30.15 -6.30
C ASN A 149 -25.17 -30.93 -7.54
N LEU A 150 -24.09 -30.45 -8.17
CA LEU A 150 -23.45 -31.05 -9.35
C LEU A 150 -24.36 -31.24 -10.57
N GLY A 151 -25.58 -30.71 -10.54
CA GLY A 151 -26.51 -30.71 -11.66
C GLY A 151 -26.90 -32.08 -12.19
N THR A 152 -27.88 -32.07 -13.09
CA THR A 152 -28.06 -33.17 -14.05
C THR A 152 -27.29 -32.90 -15.36
N ALA A 153 -26.59 -31.76 -15.44
CA ALA A 153 -25.95 -31.25 -16.64
C ALA A 153 -24.49 -31.69 -16.80
N LEU A 154 -23.90 -32.33 -15.78
CA LEU A 154 -22.52 -32.79 -15.81
C LEU A 154 -22.31 -33.87 -16.89
N THR A 155 -21.53 -33.53 -17.92
CA THR A 155 -21.24 -34.41 -19.07
C THR A 155 -19.83 -34.98 -19.04
N THR A 156 -18.83 -34.12 -18.77
CA THR A 156 -17.40 -34.46 -18.91
C THR A 156 -16.49 -33.88 -17.83
N GLY A 157 -17.01 -33.01 -16.95
CA GLY A 157 -16.22 -32.41 -15.87
C GLY A 157 -15.79 -33.43 -14.81
N THR A 158 -14.60 -33.24 -14.26
CA THR A 158 -14.01 -34.12 -13.24
C THR A 158 -13.58 -33.37 -11.98
N ASP A 159 -13.43 -34.09 -10.88
CA ASP A 159 -12.75 -33.63 -9.66
C ASP A 159 -13.38 -32.38 -9.00
N ASN A 160 -14.68 -32.17 -9.18
CA ASN A 160 -15.43 -31.09 -8.54
C ASN A 160 -15.95 -31.49 -7.15
N VAL A 161 -15.95 -30.57 -6.18
CA VAL A 161 -16.57 -30.74 -4.87
C VAL A 161 -17.72 -29.75 -4.75
N ALA A 162 -18.93 -30.21 -4.42
CA ALA A 162 -20.11 -29.38 -4.23
C ALA A 162 -20.83 -29.75 -2.93
N ILE A 163 -20.83 -28.84 -1.97
CA ILE A 163 -21.43 -29.05 -0.65
C ILE A 163 -22.40 -27.90 -0.35
N GLY A 164 -23.70 -28.18 -0.34
CA GLY A 164 -24.74 -27.17 -0.19
C GLY A 164 -25.92 -27.42 -1.12
N GLU A 165 -26.97 -26.62 -0.95
CA GLU A 165 -28.07 -26.58 -1.92
C GLU A 165 -27.59 -25.89 -3.19
N ALA A 166 -27.90 -26.47 -4.36
CA ALA A 166 -27.58 -25.91 -5.68
C ALA A 166 -26.10 -25.55 -5.95
N ALA A 167 -25.15 -26.07 -5.15
CA ALA A 167 -23.73 -25.87 -5.38
C ALA A 167 -23.29 -26.55 -6.68
N LEU A 168 -22.67 -25.80 -7.60
CA LEU A 168 -22.30 -26.26 -8.95
C LEU A 168 -23.45 -26.90 -9.76
N ASP A 169 -24.70 -26.44 -9.61
CA ASP A 169 -25.87 -27.05 -10.30
C ASP A 169 -25.76 -27.00 -11.84
N ALA A 170 -25.12 -25.97 -12.41
CA ALA A 170 -25.01 -25.83 -13.86
C ALA A 170 -23.76 -26.47 -14.49
N VAL A 171 -22.91 -27.16 -13.72
CA VAL A 171 -21.61 -27.64 -14.23
C VAL A 171 -21.79 -28.69 -15.33
N THR A 172 -21.13 -28.49 -16.47
CA THR A 172 -21.21 -29.39 -17.64
C THR A 172 -19.87 -30.07 -17.94
N SER A 173 -18.81 -29.28 -18.08
CA SER A 173 -17.45 -29.75 -18.44
C SER A 173 -16.35 -29.08 -17.60
N GLY A 174 -16.70 -28.13 -16.74
CA GLY A 174 -15.78 -27.55 -15.77
C GLY A 174 -15.23 -28.62 -14.82
N SER A 175 -13.94 -28.54 -14.52
CA SER A 175 -13.22 -29.50 -13.68
C SER A 175 -12.48 -28.80 -12.54
N ASP A 176 -12.12 -29.55 -11.51
CA ASP A 176 -11.29 -29.08 -10.39
C ASP A 176 -11.90 -27.91 -9.59
N ASN A 177 -13.24 -27.79 -9.55
CA ASN A 177 -13.91 -26.73 -8.79
C ASN A 177 -14.28 -27.19 -7.38
N THR A 178 -14.11 -26.33 -6.38
CA THR A 178 -14.58 -26.57 -5.00
C THR A 178 -15.63 -25.54 -4.60
N ALA A 179 -16.88 -25.96 -4.44
CA ALA A 179 -18.00 -25.15 -4.02
C ALA A 179 -18.59 -25.62 -2.68
N VAL A 180 -18.67 -24.72 -1.70
CA VAL A 180 -19.22 -24.99 -0.37
C VAL A 180 -20.12 -23.83 0.05
N GLY A 181 -21.43 -24.06 0.05
CA GLY A 181 -22.43 -23.04 0.38
C GLY A 181 -23.68 -23.18 -0.49
N ASP A 182 -24.73 -22.51 -0.06
CA ASP A 182 -25.96 -22.36 -0.86
C ASP A 182 -25.65 -21.59 -2.16
N ASN A 183 -25.95 -22.20 -3.31
CA ASN A 183 -25.72 -21.68 -4.66
C ASN A 183 -24.25 -21.27 -4.96
N ALA A 184 -23.27 -21.81 -4.23
CA ALA A 184 -21.86 -21.56 -4.52
C ALA A 184 -21.50 -22.09 -5.91
N GLY A 185 -20.99 -21.22 -6.79
CA GLY A 185 -20.71 -21.55 -8.19
C GLY A 185 -21.92 -22.02 -9.00
N GLY A 186 -23.16 -21.65 -8.60
CA GLY A 186 -24.39 -22.26 -9.12
C GLY A 186 -24.57 -22.23 -10.64
N ALA A 187 -24.10 -21.17 -11.32
CA ALA A 187 -24.19 -21.03 -12.77
C ALA A 187 -22.96 -21.55 -13.56
N LEU A 188 -21.93 -22.09 -12.88
CA LEU A 188 -20.66 -22.47 -13.51
C LEU A 188 -20.89 -23.59 -14.52
N THR A 189 -20.51 -23.39 -15.79
CA THR A 189 -20.74 -24.39 -16.86
C THR A 189 -19.47 -25.10 -17.31
N THR A 190 -18.45 -24.33 -17.73
CA THR A 190 -17.23 -24.84 -18.38
C THR A 190 -15.95 -24.36 -17.71
N GLY A 191 -16.04 -23.37 -16.83
CA GLY A 191 -14.89 -22.87 -16.06
C GLY A 191 -14.36 -23.90 -15.07
N GLY A 192 -13.05 -23.90 -14.85
CA GLY A 192 -12.36 -24.86 -13.98
C GLY A 192 -11.47 -24.18 -12.94
N ASN A 193 -10.93 -24.97 -12.02
CA ASN A 193 -10.00 -24.53 -10.96
C ASN A 193 -10.55 -23.43 -10.03
N ASN A 194 -11.86 -23.32 -9.85
CA ASN A 194 -12.44 -22.30 -8.98
C ASN A 194 -12.63 -22.82 -7.55
N VAL A 195 -12.42 -21.95 -6.56
CA VAL A 195 -12.83 -22.17 -5.17
C VAL A 195 -13.94 -21.18 -4.84
N ALA A 196 -15.11 -21.66 -4.43
CA ALA A 196 -16.28 -20.87 -4.06
C ALA A 196 -16.81 -21.33 -2.69
N VAL A 197 -16.48 -20.62 -1.61
CA VAL A 197 -16.86 -20.99 -0.24
C VAL A 197 -17.66 -19.86 0.39
N GLY A 198 -18.97 -20.06 0.55
CA GLY A 198 -19.91 -19.06 1.04
C GLY A 198 -21.22 -19.11 0.26
N SER A 199 -22.30 -18.60 0.86
CA SER A 199 -23.59 -18.51 0.16
C SER A 199 -23.47 -17.51 -1.01
N GLY A 200 -23.83 -17.94 -2.21
CA GLY A 200 -23.75 -17.13 -3.43
C GLY A 200 -22.33 -16.74 -3.86
N ALA A 201 -21.28 -17.37 -3.31
CA ALA A 201 -19.92 -17.15 -3.80
C ALA A 201 -19.81 -17.61 -5.26
N LEU A 202 -19.28 -16.75 -6.14
CA LEU A 202 -19.11 -17.03 -7.57
C LEU A 202 -20.41 -17.46 -8.30
N LEU A 203 -21.56 -16.92 -7.86
CA LEU A 203 -22.90 -17.40 -8.26
C LEU A 203 -23.15 -17.45 -9.77
N VAL A 204 -22.81 -16.39 -10.51
CA VAL A 204 -23.18 -16.23 -11.94
C VAL A 204 -22.06 -16.59 -12.92
N ALA A 205 -20.95 -17.14 -12.42
CA ALA A 205 -19.85 -17.57 -13.28
C ALA A 205 -20.34 -18.57 -14.30
N THR A 206 -20.03 -18.38 -15.59
CA THR A 206 -20.37 -19.35 -16.64
C THR A 206 -19.11 -20.02 -17.16
N THR A 207 -18.09 -19.20 -17.49
CA THR A 207 -16.78 -19.63 -18.00
C THR A 207 -15.62 -19.13 -17.14
N ALA A 208 -15.88 -18.50 -16.00
CA ALA A 208 -14.85 -17.99 -15.09
C ALA A 208 -13.96 -19.14 -14.60
N ALA A 209 -12.64 -18.93 -14.59
CA ALA A 209 -11.67 -19.96 -14.23
C ALA A 209 -10.59 -19.41 -13.30
N ASP A 210 -9.95 -20.30 -12.54
CA ASP A 210 -8.81 -19.98 -11.68
C ASP A 210 -9.11 -18.90 -10.60
N ASN A 211 -10.38 -18.81 -10.16
CA ASN A 211 -10.79 -17.84 -9.14
C ASN A 211 -10.85 -18.46 -7.73
N THR A 212 -10.56 -17.67 -6.70
CA THR A 212 -10.77 -18.02 -5.29
C THR A 212 -11.76 -17.05 -4.66
N ALA A 213 -13.01 -17.44 -4.45
CA ALA A 213 -14.07 -16.70 -3.76
C ALA A 213 -14.37 -17.33 -2.39
N VAL A 214 -14.03 -16.66 -1.29
CA VAL A 214 -14.27 -17.14 0.08
C VAL A 214 -14.99 -16.06 0.89
N GLY A 215 -16.28 -16.26 1.09
CA GLY A 215 -17.18 -15.37 1.81
C GLY A 215 -18.56 -15.33 1.14
N THR A 216 -19.58 -14.95 1.89
CA THR A 216 -20.92 -14.75 1.33
C THR A 216 -20.85 -13.65 0.27
N LEU A 217 -21.39 -13.94 -0.93
CA LEU A 217 -21.41 -13.06 -2.11
C LEU A 217 -20.04 -12.67 -2.69
N ALA A 218 -18.93 -13.29 -2.27
CA ALA A 218 -17.63 -13.02 -2.87
C ALA A 218 -17.64 -13.36 -4.38
N LEU A 219 -17.19 -12.43 -5.23
CA LEU A 219 -17.24 -12.54 -6.71
C LEU A 219 -18.61 -12.93 -7.27
N THR A 220 -19.72 -12.56 -6.62
CA THR A 220 -21.06 -13.02 -7.01
C THR A 220 -21.46 -12.66 -8.45
N ALA A 221 -20.95 -11.57 -9.02
CA ALA A 221 -21.24 -11.13 -10.39
C ALA A 221 -20.24 -11.64 -11.44
N ASN A 222 -19.17 -12.36 -11.05
CA ASN A 222 -18.10 -12.71 -11.97
C ASN A 222 -18.60 -13.75 -12.97
N SER A 223 -18.74 -13.35 -14.23
CA SER A 223 -19.32 -14.16 -15.30
C SER A 223 -18.26 -14.97 -16.06
N SER A 224 -17.08 -14.37 -16.26
CA SER A 224 -16.01 -14.90 -17.13
C SER A 224 -14.60 -14.44 -16.75
N GLY A 225 -14.44 -13.55 -15.77
CA GLY A 225 -13.13 -13.11 -15.30
C GLY A 225 -12.33 -14.24 -14.65
N THR A 226 -11.02 -14.12 -14.72
CA THR A 226 -10.05 -15.17 -14.39
C THR A 226 -9.00 -14.68 -13.40
N ASP A 227 -8.37 -15.63 -12.70
CA ASP A 227 -7.24 -15.33 -11.80
C ASP A 227 -7.57 -14.34 -10.67
N ASN A 228 -8.85 -14.25 -10.25
CA ASN A 228 -9.26 -13.36 -9.16
C ASN A 228 -9.27 -14.08 -7.81
N THR A 229 -8.71 -13.44 -6.77
CA THR A 229 -8.83 -13.86 -5.37
C THR A 229 -9.71 -12.88 -4.62
N ALA A 230 -10.80 -13.32 -4.01
CA ALA A 230 -11.71 -12.56 -3.18
C ALA A 230 -11.99 -13.27 -1.86
N VAL A 231 -11.64 -12.66 -0.73
CA VAL A 231 -11.80 -13.23 0.61
C VAL A 231 -12.45 -12.21 1.55
N GLY A 232 -13.71 -12.43 1.92
CA GLY A 232 -14.51 -11.51 2.74
C GLY A 232 -15.98 -11.50 2.32
N TYR A 233 -16.84 -10.90 3.15
CA TYR A 233 -18.22 -10.65 2.75
C TYR A 233 -18.23 -9.66 1.58
N ALA A 234 -18.91 -10.03 0.49
CA ALA A 234 -19.04 -9.24 -0.74
C ALA A 234 -17.72 -8.70 -1.33
N ALA A 235 -16.58 -9.37 -1.08
CA ALA A 235 -15.32 -9.01 -1.72
C ALA A 235 -15.42 -9.21 -3.25
N GLY A 236 -15.14 -8.16 -4.03
CA GLY A 236 -15.25 -8.15 -5.49
C GLY A 236 -16.63 -8.53 -6.03
N ASP A 237 -17.71 -8.30 -5.28
CA ASP A 237 -19.06 -8.74 -5.63
C ASP A 237 -19.55 -8.20 -6.99
N ALA A 238 -19.06 -7.05 -7.44
CA ALA A 238 -19.39 -6.44 -8.74
C ALA A 238 -18.48 -6.85 -9.92
N VAL A 239 -17.44 -7.66 -9.72
CA VAL A 239 -16.54 -8.09 -10.82
C VAL A 239 -17.34 -8.86 -11.83
N THR A 240 -17.32 -8.46 -13.10
CA THR A 240 -18.05 -9.15 -14.18
C THR A 240 -17.12 -9.90 -15.11
N THR A 241 -16.03 -9.25 -15.55
CA THR A 241 -15.04 -9.77 -16.50
C THR A 241 -13.61 -9.34 -16.20
N GLY A 242 -13.36 -8.69 -15.05
CA GLY A 242 -12.01 -8.27 -14.67
C GLY A 242 -11.12 -9.46 -14.30
N ASP A 243 -9.83 -9.35 -14.62
CA ASP A 243 -8.82 -10.40 -14.41
C ASP A 243 -7.75 -9.98 -13.38
N ASP A 244 -7.05 -10.96 -12.80
CA ASP A 244 -5.87 -10.75 -11.95
C ASP A 244 -6.10 -9.86 -10.70
N ASN A 245 -7.32 -9.82 -10.15
CA ASN A 245 -7.60 -9.00 -8.97
C ASN A 245 -7.44 -9.77 -7.66
N THR A 246 -6.89 -9.12 -6.62
CA THR A 246 -6.80 -9.65 -5.25
C THR A 246 -7.56 -8.75 -4.28
N PHE A 247 -8.68 -9.23 -3.75
CA PHE A 247 -9.55 -8.54 -2.81
C PHE A 247 -9.66 -9.30 -1.50
N VAL A 248 -9.25 -8.69 -0.38
CA VAL A 248 -9.28 -9.33 0.93
C VAL A 248 -9.82 -8.35 1.97
N GLY A 249 -11.06 -8.55 2.41
CA GLY A 249 -11.77 -7.67 3.33
C GLY A 249 -13.27 -7.60 3.04
N ASP A 250 -14.03 -7.03 3.98
CA ASP A 250 -15.44 -6.69 3.78
C ASP A 250 -15.57 -5.64 2.66
N ASN A 251 -16.37 -5.93 1.63
CA ASN A 251 -16.58 -5.11 0.42
C ASN A 251 -15.31 -4.63 -0.30
N ALA A 252 -14.16 -5.29 -0.11
CA ALA A 252 -12.94 -4.94 -0.82
C ALA A 252 -13.17 -5.05 -2.34
N GLY A 253 -12.93 -3.97 -3.10
CA GLY A 253 -13.18 -3.91 -4.54
C GLY A 253 -14.65 -3.94 -4.97
N GLY A 254 -15.61 -3.61 -4.10
CA GLY A 254 -17.06 -3.84 -4.28
C GLY A 254 -17.76 -3.20 -5.49
N ALA A 255 -17.13 -2.29 -6.24
CA ALA A 255 -17.67 -1.77 -7.50
C ALA A 255 -16.80 -2.08 -8.72
N THR A 256 -15.75 -2.90 -8.56
CA THR A 256 -14.84 -3.26 -9.66
C THR A 256 -15.59 -4.13 -10.65
N THR A 257 -15.82 -3.62 -11.87
CA THR A 257 -16.58 -4.36 -12.89
C THR A 257 -15.66 -5.10 -13.86
N THR A 258 -14.92 -4.35 -14.67
CA THR A 258 -14.06 -4.87 -15.74
C THR A 258 -12.59 -4.45 -15.56
N ALA A 259 -12.21 -4.03 -14.35
CA ALA A 259 -10.85 -3.56 -14.11
C ALA A 259 -9.93 -4.72 -13.73
N ASP A 260 -8.68 -4.65 -14.21
CA ASP A 260 -7.72 -5.73 -14.07
C ASP A 260 -6.58 -5.36 -13.13
N SER A 261 -5.92 -6.39 -12.59
CA SER A 261 -4.66 -6.29 -11.85
C SER A 261 -4.72 -5.36 -10.63
N ASN A 262 -5.86 -5.31 -9.92
CA ASN A 262 -5.97 -4.53 -8.69
C ASN A 262 -5.69 -5.39 -7.45
N THR A 263 -5.08 -4.79 -6.44
CA THR A 263 -4.92 -5.40 -5.11
C THR A 263 -5.64 -4.52 -4.08
N ALA A 264 -6.69 -5.01 -3.43
CA ALA A 264 -7.36 -4.34 -2.32
C ALA A 264 -7.35 -5.24 -1.07
N VAL A 265 -6.73 -4.78 0.02
CA VAL A 265 -6.62 -5.53 1.28
C VAL A 265 -7.02 -4.63 2.44
N GLY A 266 -8.20 -4.86 3.01
CA GLY A 266 -8.82 -4.03 4.05
C GLY A 266 -10.33 -3.91 3.83
N ALA A 267 -11.06 -3.59 4.90
CA ALA A 267 -12.49 -3.28 4.78
C ALA A 267 -12.67 -2.03 3.92
N ASP A 268 -13.57 -2.12 2.94
CA ASP A 268 -13.92 -1.06 1.98
C ASP A 268 -12.70 -0.50 1.20
N ALA A 269 -11.59 -1.25 1.12
CA ALA A 269 -10.47 -0.87 0.29
C ALA A 269 -10.89 -0.92 -1.19
N LEU A 270 -10.60 0.14 -1.94
CA LEU A 270 -10.96 0.26 -3.37
C LEU A 270 -12.48 0.08 -3.65
N LEU A 271 -13.34 0.50 -2.71
CA LEU A 271 -14.77 0.22 -2.69
C LEU A 271 -15.51 0.61 -3.98
N VAL A 272 -15.35 1.84 -4.49
CA VAL A 272 -16.14 2.32 -5.66
C VAL A 272 -15.38 2.34 -6.99
N ASN A 273 -14.28 1.59 -7.10
CA ASN A 273 -13.48 1.52 -8.32
C ASN A 273 -14.22 0.81 -9.44
N SER A 274 -14.62 1.53 -10.49
CA SER A 274 -15.42 0.95 -11.57
C SER A 274 -14.57 0.27 -12.65
N THR A 275 -13.55 0.99 -13.16
CA THR A 275 -12.71 0.59 -14.31
C THR A 275 -11.22 0.90 -14.11
N GLY A 276 -10.82 1.45 -12.96
CA GLY A 276 -9.43 1.77 -12.68
C GLY A 276 -8.59 0.50 -12.49
N ALA A 277 -7.59 0.30 -13.33
CA ALA A 277 -6.70 -0.86 -13.31
C ALA A 277 -5.36 -0.57 -12.61
N GLN A 278 -4.66 -1.64 -12.21
CA GLN A 278 -3.30 -1.61 -11.66
C GLN A 278 -3.19 -0.78 -10.37
N ASN A 279 -4.24 -0.75 -9.55
CA ASN A 279 -4.23 -0.06 -8.27
C ASN A 279 -3.88 -1.01 -7.13
N VAL A 280 -3.09 -0.53 -6.16
CA VAL A 280 -2.79 -1.21 -4.90
C VAL A 280 -3.41 -0.39 -3.76
N ALA A 281 -4.31 -0.98 -2.98
CA ALA A 281 -5.01 -0.38 -1.86
C ALA A 281 -4.89 -1.31 -0.64
N VAL A 282 -4.02 -0.99 0.30
CA VAL A 282 -3.76 -1.83 1.50
C VAL A 282 -4.02 -1.01 2.76
N GLY A 283 -5.11 -1.30 3.46
CA GLY A 283 -5.61 -0.56 4.60
C GLY A 283 -7.12 -0.36 4.49
N ALA A 284 -7.80 -0.24 5.63
CA ALA A 284 -9.22 0.08 5.61
C ALA A 284 -9.43 1.47 4.99
N LEU A 285 -10.43 1.57 4.10
CA LEU A 285 -10.77 2.79 3.35
C LEU A 285 -9.59 3.34 2.50
N ALA A 286 -8.61 2.53 2.13
CA ALA A 286 -7.58 2.96 1.19
C ALA A 286 -8.16 3.02 -0.23
N LEU A 287 -7.96 4.14 -0.95
CA LEU A 287 -8.45 4.34 -2.32
C LEU A 287 -9.98 4.12 -2.50
N ASP A 288 -10.78 4.26 -1.44
CA ASP A 288 -12.19 3.87 -1.40
C ASP A 288 -13.07 4.66 -2.38
N ALA A 289 -12.75 5.93 -2.66
CA ALA A 289 -13.48 6.76 -3.63
C ALA A 289 -12.99 6.65 -5.09
N ASN A 290 -11.95 5.85 -5.39
CA ASN A 290 -11.41 5.77 -6.75
C ASN A 290 -12.48 5.27 -7.70
N THR A 291 -12.69 5.92 -8.84
CA THR A 291 -13.70 5.47 -9.83
C THR A 291 -13.04 4.95 -11.11
N THR A 292 -12.05 5.69 -11.63
CA THR A 292 -11.36 5.36 -12.90
C THR A 292 -9.85 5.59 -12.85
N GLY A 293 -9.29 6.05 -11.73
CA GLY A 293 -7.85 6.29 -11.60
C GLY A 293 -7.04 5.00 -11.74
N THR A 294 -5.85 5.08 -12.35
CA THR A 294 -5.01 3.91 -12.66
C THR A 294 -3.61 4.04 -12.05
N GLY A 295 -2.98 2.89 -11.77
CA GLY A 295 -1.57 2.87 -11.32
C GLY A 295 -1.33 3.52 -9.97
N ASN A 296 -2.34 3.63 -9.10
CA ASN A 296 -2.19 4.23 -7.78
C ASN A 296 -1.73 3.19 -6.75
N THR A 297 -0.89 3.60 -5.80
CA THR A 297 -0.48 2.79 -4.65
C THR A 297 -0.86 3.52 -3.37
N ALA A 298 -1.86 3.02 -2.64
CA ALA A 298 -2.30 3.50 -1.34
C ALA A 298 -2.06 2.43 -0.26
N ILE A 299 -1.22 2.72 0.72
CA ILE A 299 -0.90 1.80 1.82
C ILE A 299 -1.04 2.57 3.13
N GLY A 300 -2.10 2.29 3.90
CA GLY A 300 -2.42 2.97 5.15
C GLY A 300 -3.93 3.21 5.30
N TYR A 301 -4.37 3.47 6.53
CA TYR A 301 -5.76 3.85 6.79
C TYR A 301 -6.09 5.16 6.06
N THR A 302 -7.14 5.16 5.22
CA THR A 302 -7.61 6.32 4.43
C THR A 302 -6.58 6.94 3.48
N ALA A 303 -5.51 6.22 3.14
CA ALA A 303 -4.54 6.70 2.15
C ALA A 303 -5.24 6.85 0.79
N LEU A 304 -5.06 8.00 0.12
CA LEU A 304 -5.73 8.35 -1.16
C LEU A 304 -7.28 8.23 -1.13
N GLY A 305 -7.92 8.35 0.04
CA GLY A 305 -9.36 8.06 0.19
C GLY A 305 -10.30 8.91 -0.66
N ALA A 306 -9.98 10.17 -0.95
CA ALA A 306 -10.80 11.02 -1.83
C ALA A 306 -10.45 10.95 -3.33
N ASN A 307 -9.55 10.06 -3.75
CA ASN A 307 -9.15 9.96 -5.15
C ASN A 307 -10.32 9.55 -6.01
N THR A 308 -10.62 10.29 -7.08
CA THR A 308 -11.73 9.93 -7.98
C THR A 308 -11.23 9.45 -9.33
N THR A 309 -10.33 10.21 -9.96
CA THR A 309 -9.81 9.91 -11.30
C THR A 309 -8.30 10.09 -11.42
N ALA A 310 -7.58 10.49 -10.36
CA ALA A 310 -6.15 10.71 -10.45
C ALA A 310 -5.40 9.40 -10.63
N SER A 311 -4.27 9.46 -11.32
CA SER A 311 -3.42 8.32 -11.65
C SER A 311 -1.98 8.52 -11.19
N ASN A 312 -1.29 7.40 -11.01
CA ASN A 312 0.12 7.33 -10.59
C ASN A 312 0.41 8.04 -9.25
N GLY A 313 -0.56 8.05 -8.33
CA GLY A 313 -0.37 8.52 -6.97
C GLY A 313 0.23 7.44 -6.08
N ILE A 314 1.30 7.76 -5.34
CA ILE A 314 1.86 6.88 -4.31
C ILE A 314 1.57 7.52 -2.95
N ALA A 315 0.83 6.84 -2.08
CA ALA A 315 0.47 7.29 -0.74
C ALA A 315 0.75 6.17 0.27
N VAL A 316 1.78 6.34 1.09
CA VAL A 316 2.20 5.36 2.09
C VAL A 316 2.20 6.01 3.47
N GLY A 317 1.27 5.62 4.33
CA GLY A 317 1.04 6.20 5.66
C GLY A 317 -0.43 6.49 5.90
N THR A 318 -0.80 6.64 7.17
CA THR A 318 -2.17 7.04 7.55
C THR A 318 -2.48 8.42 6.96
N SER A 319 -3.61 8.50 6.25
CA SER A 319 -4.11 9.74 5.64
C SER A 319 -3.16 10.43 4.65
N ALA A 320 -2.16 9.73 4.12
CA ALA A 320 -1.32 10.25 3.04
C ALA A 320 -2.18 10.51 1.79
N LEU A 321 -2.06 11.68 1.16
CA LEU A 321 -2.90 12.13 0.02
C LEU A 321 -4.43 12.03 0.27
N ALA A 322 -4.91 12.05 1.51
CA ALA A 322 -6.32 11.75 1.81
C ALA A 322 -7.35 12.58 1.03
N ALA A 323 -7.05 13.84 0.71
CA ALA A 323 -7.96 14.74 -0.02
C ALA A 323 -7.74 14.82 -1.55
N ASN A 324 -6.79 14.06 -2.11
CA ASN A 324 -6.42 14.17 -3.52
C ASN A 324 -7.56 13.67 -4.41
N THR A 325 -8.15 14.53 -5.24
CA THR A 325 -9.29 14.16 -6.09
C THR A 325 -8.87 13.87 -7.52
N THR A 326 -8.03 14.74 -8.11
CA THR A 326 -7.61 14.66 -9.53
C THR A 326 -6.11 14.92 -9.77
N GLY A 327 -5.33 15.25 -8.74
CA GLY A 327 -3.90 15.53 -8.86
C GLY A 327 -3.06 14.28 -9.15
N ASN A 328 -2.32 14.30 -10.26
CA ASN A 328 -1.55 13.16 -10.78
C ASN A 328 -0.08 13.17 -10.36
N ASN A 329 0.56 11.99 -10.43
CA ASN A 329 2.00 11.80 -10.23
C ASN A 329 2.52 12.36 -8.89
N ASN A 330 1.71 12.28 -7.84
CA ASN A 330 2.08 12.74 -6.52
C ASN A 330 2.63 11.56 -5.69
N VAL A 331 3.71 11.79 -4.96
CA VAL A 331 4.30 10.82 -4.03
C VAL A 331 4.20 11.39 -2.63
N ALA A 332 3.52 10.70 -1.72
CA ALA A 332 3.59 10.96 -0.29
C ALA A 332 3.89 9.70 0.52
N SER A 333 4.83 9.83 1.43
CA SER A 333 5.23 8.79 2.35
C SER A 333 5.43 9.36 3.75
N GLY A 334 4.52 9.08 4.66
CA GLY A 334 4.48 9.60 6.02
C GLY A 334 3.04 9.79 6.51
N ASP A 335 2.85 9.88 7.83
CA ASP A 335 1.55 10.24 8.39
C ASP A 335 1.14 11.64 7.92
N SER A 336 -0.07 11.75 7.36
CA SER A 336 -0.65 12.99 6.85
C SER A 336 0.22 13.73 5.81
N ALA A 337 1.16 13.04 5.16
CA ALA A 337 1.97 13.64 4.11
C ALA A 337 1.08 14.01 2.91
N LEU A 338 1.17 15.27 2.47
CA LEU A 338 0.37 15.83 1.37
C LEU A 338 -1.16 15.69 1.56
N ALA A 339 -1.64 15.63 2.81
CA ALA A 339 -3.02 15.24 3.12
C ALA A 339 -4.11 16.16 2.54
N ALA A 340 -3.84 17.46 2.38
CA ALA A 340 -4.81 18.44 1.88
C ALA A 340 -4.80 18.65 0.36
N ASN A 341 -3.92 17.96 -0.38
CA ASN A 341 -3.80 18.18 -1.83
C ASN A 341 -5.09 17.77 -2.51
N THR A 342 -5.66 18.62 -3.35
CA THR A 342 -6.89 18.32 -4.10
C THR A 342 -6.58 18.12 -5.58
N THR A 343 -5.86 19.05 -6.20
CA THR A 343 -5.59 19.05 -7.65
C THR A 343 -4.12 19.25 -8.04
N GLY A 344 -3.24 19.54 -7.08
CA GLY A 344 -1.82 19.75 -7.36
C GLY A 344 -1.15 18.48 -7.91
N ASN A 345 -0.18 18.63 -8.81
CA ASN A 345 0.48 17.55 -9.55
C ASN A 345 1.99 17.54 -9.30
N ASN A 346 2.60 16.37 -9.50
CA ASN A 346 4.05 16.19 -9.48
C ASN A 346 4.71 16.63 -8.15
N ASN A 347 3.99 16.50 -7.03
CA ASN A 347 4.53 16.80 -5.70
C ASN A 347 5.16 15.55 -5.07
N THR A 348 6.29 15.72 -4.40
CA THR A 348 6.97 14.67 -3.63
C THR A 348 7.02 15.09 -2.15
N ALA A 349 6.42 14.31 -1.27
CA ALA A 349 6.38 14.54 0.17
C ALA A 349 6.87 13.30 0.94
N TYR A 350 8.00 13.39 1.63
CA TYR A 350 8.54 12.29 2.42
C TYR A 350 8.77 12.74 3.86
N GLY A 351 7.96 12.26 4.79
CA GLY A 351 8.03 12.60 6.21
C GLY A 351 6.66 12.88 6.83
N ASP A 352 6.57 12.76 8.16
CA ASP A 352 5.40 13.15 8.94
C ASP A 352 5.02 14.61 8.65
N LYS A 353 3.78 14.82 8.17
CA LYS A 353 3.22 16.12 7.79
C LYS A 353 4.02 16.92 6.75
N ALA A 354 4.87 16.26 5.98
CA ALA A 354 5.53 16.90 4.84
C ALA A 354 4.46 17.40 3.86
N LEU A 355 4.53 18.68 3.48
CA LEU A 355 3.64 19.30 2.49
C LEU A 355 2.12 19.21 2.84
N THR A 356 1.77 19.09 4.13
CA THR A 356 0.42 18.71 4.56
C THR A 356 -0.70 19.68 4.17
N ALA A 357 -0.42 20.98 4.03
CA ALA A 357 -1.41 22.01 3.72
C ALA A 357 -1.53 22.32 2.22
N ASN A 358 -0.77 21.65 1.34
CA ASN A 358 -0.79 21.92 -0.09
C ASN A 358 -2.16 21.60 -0.65
N THR A 359 -2.78 22.53 -1.37
CA THR A 359 -4.11 22.31 -1.95
C THR A 359 -4.01 22.13 -3.47
N THR A 360 -3.39 23.09 -4.16
CA THR A 360 -3.37 23.13 -5.63
C THR A 360 -1.98 23.34 -6.22
N ALA A 361 -0.94 23.46 -5.41
CA ALA A 361 0.39 23.77 -5.93
C ALA A 361 1.04 22.55 -6.59
N ASP A 362 1.85 22.81 -7.61
CA ASP A 362 2.53 21.80 -8.42
C ASP A 362 4.04 21.77 -8.16
N SER A 363 4.65 20.63 -8.47
CA SER A 363 6.11 20.48 -8.59
C SER A 363 6.91 20.82 -7.33
N ASN A 364 6.36 20.59 -6.14
CA ASN A 364 7.09 20.77 -4.89
C ASN A 364 7.76 19.47 -4.43
N THR A 365 8.96 19.58 -3.87
CA THR A 365 9.67 18.48 -3.20
C THR A 365 9.83 18.83 -1.72
N ALA A 366 9.31 18.02 -0.82
CA ALA A 366 9.40 18.16 0.62
C ALA A 366 9.91 16.85 1.23
N VAL A 367 11.11 16.85 1.81
CA VAL A 367 11.74 15.67 2.40
C VAL A 367 12.21 15.99 3.81
N GLY A 368 11.48 15.49 4.80
CA GLY A 368 11.70 15.73 6.21
C GLY A 368 10.38 15.94 6.96
N LYS A 369 10.39 15.70 8.26
CA LYS A 369 9.24 16.01 9.12
C LYS A 369 8.92 17.51 9.04
N SER A 370 7.65 17.85 8.84
CA SER A 370 7.16 19.23 8.74
C SER A 370 7.94 20.07 7.71
N SER A 371 8.47 19.43 6.67
CA SER A 371 9.08 20.17 5.56
C SER A 371 7.97 20.75 4.70
N LEU A 372 8.03 22.06 4.42
CA LEU A 372 7.08 22.76 3.55
C LEU A 372 5.60 22.60 3.97
N ASP A 373 5.33 22.44 5.26
CA ASP A 373 4.05 21.97 5.79
C ASP A 373 2.92 23.02 5.72
N ALA A 374 3.23 24.31 5.72
CA ALA A 374 2.23 25.38 5.54
C ALA A 374 1.96 25.77 4.07
N ASN A 375 2.64 25.16 3.09
CA ASN A 375 2.51 25.56 1.68
C ASN A 375 1.11 25.26 1.17
N THR A 376 0.41 26.25 0.65
CA THR A 376 -0.94 26.09 0.11
C THR A 376 -0.94 26.12 -1.42
N THR A 377 -0.31 27.14 -2.01
CA THR A 377 -0.31 27.36 -3.48
C THR A 377 1.07 27.62 -4.08
N GLY A 378 2.14 27.72 -3.29
CA GLY A 378 3.49 27.97 -3.79
C GLY A 378 4.03 26.78 -4.59
N ALA A 379 4.53 27.01 -5.80
CA ALA A 379 4.96 26.00 -6.75
C ALA A 379 6.49 25.96 -6.93
N GLY A 380 7.01 24.80 -7.35
CA GLY A 380 8.43 24.65 -7.71
C GLY A 380 9.40 24.77 -6.54
N ASN A 381 8.96 24.56 -5.29
CA ASN A 381 9.82 24.64 -4.11
C ASN A 381 10.50 23.29 -3.83
N THR A 382 11.76 23.34 -3.40
CA THR A 382 12.53 22.18 -2.91
C THR A 382 12.88 22.42 -1.45
N ALA A 383 12.36 21.60 -0.54
CA ALA A 383 12.61 21.64 0.89
C ALA A 383 13.11 20.27 1.36
N VAL A 384 14.35 20.21 1.86
CA VAL A 384 15.00 18.97 2.31
C VAL A 384 15.61 19.19 3.69
N GLY A 385 14.96 18.70 4.72
CA GLY A 385 15.33 18.88 6.11
C GLY A 385 14.10 18.90 7.02
N ARG A 386 14.32 18.69 8.31
CA ARG A 386 13.24 18.93 9.29
C ARG A 386 12.96 20.43 9.35
N ASP A 387 11.68 20.80 9.29
CA ASP A 387 11.19 22.17 9.37
C ASP A 387 11.73 23.11 8.26
N SER A 388 12.33 22.56 7.18
CA SER A 388 12.80 23.37 6.06
C SER A 388 11.61 23.98 5.32
N LEU A 389 11.66 25.29 5.09
CA LEU A 389 10.63 26.05 4.37
C LEU A 389 9.22 25.92 5.00
N GLY A 390 9.12 25.61 6.30
CA GLY A 390 7.87 25.24 6.97
C GLY A 390 6.78 26.31 6.96
N ALA A 391 7.12 27.59 7.06
CA ALA A 391 6.13 28.68 7.06
C ALA A 391 5.70 29.15 5.65
N ASN A 392 6.23 28.57 4.57
CA ASN A 392 5.95 29.03 3.21
C ASN A 392 4.49 28.83 2.90
N THR A 393 3.78 29.88 2.50
CA THR A 393 2.35 29.76 2.17
C THR A 393 2.12 29.80 0.66
N THR A 394 2.69 30.80 -0.02
CA THR A 394 2.42 31.06 -1.45
C THR A 394 3.66 31.35 -2.29
N ALA A 395 4.86 31.25 -1.72
CA ALA A 395 6.08 31.61 -2.45
C ALA A 395 6.54 30.48 -3.38
N ASP A 396 7.12 30.86 -4.51
CA ASP A 396 7.55 29.96 -5.58
C ASP A 396 9.09 29.85 -5.67
N ASN A 397 9.56 28.75 -6.26
CA ASN A 397 10.94 28.55 -6.69
C ASN A 397 12.02 28.69 -5.61
N ASN A 398 11.70 28.35 -4.35
CA ASN A 398 12.69 28.34 -3.28
C ASN A 398 13.38 26.99 -3.14
N THR A 399 14.68 26.99 -2.88
CA THR A 399 15.46 25.80 -2.50
C THR A 399 15.93 25.95 -1.06
N ALA A 400 15.50 25.07 -0.16
CA ALA A 400 15.85 25.03 1.25
C ALA A 400 16.38 23.64 1.63
N VAL A 401 17.68 23.50 1.87
CA VAL A 401 18.33 22.23 2.20
C VAL A 401 19.06 22.35 3.53
N GLY A 402 18.54 21.71 4.58
CA GLY A 402 19.10 21.74 5.92
C GLY A 402 18.03 21.87 7.01
N TYR A 403 18.42 21.60 8.25
CA TYR A 403 17.53 21.81 9.39
C TYR A 403 17.12 23.28 9.52
N ALA A 404 15.81 23.55 9.50
CA ALA A 404 15.20 24.87 9.58
C ALA A 404 15.77 25.90 8.56
N ALA A 405 16.24 25.42 7.40
CA ALA A 405 16.60 26.30 6.30
C ALA A 405 15.35 27.03 5.80
N LEU A 406 15.43 28.37 5.70
CA LEU A 406 14.36 29.22 5.18
C LEU A 406 13.00 29.05 5.91
N SER A 407 13.03 28.69 7.19
CA SER A 407 11.86 28.23 7.96
C SER A 407 10.76 29.27 8.17
N ALA A 408 11.09 30.57 8.19
CA ALA A 408 10.13 31.65 8.40
C ALA A 408 9.60 32.28 7.10
N ASN A 409 10.01 31.76 5.94
CA ASN A 409 9.60 32.33 4.65
C ASN A 409 8.10 32.22 4.49
N THR A 410 7.41 33.31 4.16
CA THR A 410 5.96 33.29 3.92
C THR A 410 5.66 33.47 2.44
N THR A 411 6.24 34.51 1.82
CA THR A 411 5.95 34.89 0.43
C THR A 411 7.19 35.20 -0.41
N ALA A 412 8.41 35.05 0.12
CA ALA A 412 9.61 35.38 -0.65
C ALA A 412 9.98 34.29 -1.66
N ALA A 413 10.13 34.67 -2.92
CA ALA A 413 10.42 33.77 -4.02
C ALA A 413 11.91 33.77 -4.41
N ASP A 414 12.30 32.73 -5.16
CA ASP A 414 13.60 32.61 -5.81
C ASP A 414 14.81 32.64 -4.85
N ASN A 415 14.66 32.10 -3.63
CA ASN A 415 15.77 32.01 -2.66
C ASN A 415 16.42 30.62 -2.65
N VAL A 416 17.73 30.58 -2.39
CA VAL A 416 18.52 29.35 -2.22
C VAL A 416 19.16 29.33 -0.83
N ALA A 417 18.62 28.56 0.11
CA ALA A 417 19.15 28.32 1.46
C ALA A 417 19.73 26.91 1.57
N ILE A 418 21.04 26.76 1.72
CA ILE A 418 21.69 25.46 1.90
C ILE A 418 22.55 25.51 3.16
N GLY A 419 22.13 24.81 4.20
CA GLY A 419 22.78 24.77 5.51
C GLY A 419 21.78 24.87 6.65
N SER A 420 22.19 24.45 7.86
CA SER A 420 21.35 24.60 9.04
C SER A 420 21.11 26.09 9.34
N ASN A 421 19.83 26.44 9.49
CA ASN A 421 19.33 27.80 9.72
C ASN A 421 19.78 28.85 8.68
N ALA A 422 20.18 28.43 7.47
CA ALA A 422 20.42 29.39 6.40
C ALA A 422 19.11 30.14 6.10
N MET A 423 19.14 31.47 6.12
CA MET A 423 17.95 32.33 5.93
C MET A 423 16.76 32.03 6.87
N ALA A 424 17.02 31.58 8.10
CA ALA A 424 15.95 31.14 9.01
C ALA A 424 14.88 32.20 9.33
N ALA A 425 15.23 33.49 9.31
CA ALA A 425 14.32 34.60 9.59
C ALA A 425 13.73 35.31 8.36
N THR A 426 14.08 34.88 7.13
CA THR A 426 13.60 35.54 5.90
C THR A 426 12.10 35.39 5.80
N THR A 427 11.37 36.51 5.67
CA THR A 427 9.89 36.49 5.53
C THR A 427 9.46 36.88 4.13
N THR A 428 9.99 38.00 3.59
CA THR A 428 9.63 38.52 2.26
C THR A 428 10.83 38.83 1.36
N GLY A 429 12.06 38.67 1.85
CA GLY A 429 13.28 38.95 1.09
C GLY A 429 13.55 37.94 -0.02
N ALA A 430 13.58 38.39 -1.28
CA ALA A 430 13.62 37.54 -2.48
C ALA A 430 14.99 37.54 -3.17
N ASN A 431 15.22 36.55 -4.04
CA ASN A 431 16.42 36.43 -4.87
C ASN A 431 17.74 36.34 -4.08
N ASN A 432 17.72 35.77 -2.87
CA ASN A 432 18.91 35.61 -2.05
C ASN A 432 19.54 34.21 -2.20
N VAL A 433 20.86 34.13 -2.12
CA VAL A 433 21.63 32.88 -2.06
C VAL A 433 22.35 32.83 -0.73
N ALA A 434 22.06 31.83 0.10
CA ALA A 434 22.72 31.58 1.37
C ALA A 434 23.20 30.12 1.45
N VAL A 435 24.51 29.91 1.42
CA VAL A 435 25.13 28.58 1.46
C VAL A 435 26.11 28.51 2.63
N GLY A 436 25.71 27.82 3.69
CA GLY A 436 26.48 27.69 4.93
C GLY A 436 25.58 27.70 6.16
N LYS A 437 26.10 27.19 7.29
CA LYS A 437 25.41 27.29 8.57
C LYS A 437 25.23 28.77 8.94
N ASN A 438 23.99 29.16 9.25
CA ASN A 438 23.60 30.53 9.60
C ASN A 438 24.00 31.59 8.55
N ALA A 439 24.19 31.22 7.28
CA ALA A 439 24.36 32.22 6.24
C ALA A 439 23.06 33.03 6.13
N LEU A 440 23.17 34.37 6.20
CA LEU A 440 22.04 35.29 6.08
C LEU A 440 20.89 35.05 7.10
N ALA A 441 21.18 34.48 8.29
CA ALA A 441 20.14 33.89 9.13
C ALA A 441 19.11 34.91 9.67
N SER A 442 19.53 36.16 9.90
CA SER A 442 18.68 37.24 10.43
C SER A 442 18.01 38.10 9.34
N ASN A 443 18.20 37.75 8.06
CA ASN A 443 17.57 38.50 6.97
C ASN A 443 16.06 38.43 7.09
N THR A 444 15.37 39.55 7.00
CA THR A 444 13.90 39.60 7.06
C THR A 444 13.33 39.99 5.70
N THR A 445 13.80 41.12 5.16
CA THR A 445 13.30 41.69 3.89
C THR A 445 14.41 42.08 2.91
N GLY A 446 15.67 41.76 3.20
CA GLY A 446 16.78 42.03 2.28
C GLY A 446 16.68 41.16 1.03
N ASP A 447 17.02 41.74 -0.12
CA ASP A 447 16.88 41.15 -1.45
C ASP A 447 18.22 41.07 -2.17
N ARG A 448 18.36 40.09 -3.07
CA ARG A 448 19.48 39.99 -4.02
C ARG A 448 20.85 39.93 -3.35
N ASN A 449 20.96 39.27 -2.20
CA ASN A 449 22.22 39.05 -1.51
C ASN A 449 22.80 37.65 -1.81
N VAL A 450 24.12 37.54 -1.79
CA VAL A 450 24.85 36.27 -1.92
C VAL A 450 25.73 36.08 -0.69
N ALA A 451 25.39 35.15 0.19
CA ALA A 451 26.16 34.76 1.37
C ALA A 451 26.63 33.31 1.26
N ILE A 452 27.92 33.08 1.08
CA ILE A 452 28.50 31.74 0.94
C ILE A 452 29.58 31.57 1.99
N GLY A 453 29.31 30.77 3.03
CA GLY A 453 30.21 30.51 4.14
C GLY A 453 29.47 30.41 5.46
N ARG A 454 30.15 29.84 6.47
CA ARG A 454 29.65 29.83 7.85
C ARG A 454 29.54 31.27 8.35
N TYR A 455 28.36 31.69 8.82
CA TYR A 455 28.06 33.04 9.34
C TYR A 455 28.30 34.20 8.35
N ALA A 456 28.36 33.94 7.04
CA ALA A 456 28.39 35.02 6.06
C ALA A 456 27.10 35.84 6.16
N MET A 457 27.23 37.16 6.39
CA MET A 457 26.12 38.12 6.53
C MET A 457 25.04 37.72 7.57
N ASP A 458 25.41 37.03 8.66
CA ASP A 458 24.45 36.43 9.62
C ASP A 458 23.44 37.43 10.22
N VAL A 459 23.86 38.66 10.50
CA VAL A 459 23.04 39.70 11.15
C VAL A 459 22.39 40.70 10.19
N SER A 460 22.54 40.50 8.87
CA SER A 460 21.91 41.33 7.85
C SER A 460 20.40 41.23 7.95
N THR A 461 19.69 42.35 8.10
CA THR A 461 18.23 42.37 8.26
C THR A 461 17.51 42.83 6.99
N THR A 462 17.91 43.99 6.44
CA THR A 462 17.28 44.61 5.27
C THR A 462 18.28 44.99 4.17
N ALA A 463 19.53 44.56 4.29
CA ALA A 463 20.59 44.87 3.34
C ALA A 463 20.28 44.27 1.94
N GLN A 464 20.74 44.92 0.87
CA GLN A 464 20.47 44.51 -0.50
C GLN A 464 21.71 44.57 -1.39
N TYR A 465 21.73 43.71 -2.41
CA TYR A 465 22.78 43.66 -3.44
C TYR A 465 24.20 43.44 -2.88
N ASN A 466 24.33 42.72 -1.76
CA ASN A 466 25.64 42.41 -1.18
C ASN A 466 26.13 41.01 -1.57
N ILE A 467 27.44 40.84 -1.66
CA ILE A 467 28.11 39.57 -1.89
C ILE A 467 29.08 39.34 -0.73
N GLY A 468 28.82 38.36 0.13
CA GLY A 468 29.71 37.88 1.18
C GLY A 468 30.12 36.43 0.95
N ILE A 469 31.38 36.18 0.60
CA ILE A 469 31.90 34.84 0.33
C ILE A 469 33.09 34.57 1.23
N GLY A 470 32.96 33.62 2.15
CA GLY A 470 33.97 33.25 3.14
C GLY A 470 33.37 33.12 4.54
N ASN A 471 34.18 32.65 5.48
CA ASN A 471 33.74 32.57 6.88
C ASN A 471 33.67 33.99 7.47
N ASP A 472 32.52 34.32 8.07
CA ASP A 472 32.25 35.60 8.73
C ASP A 472 32.37 36.82 7.79
N ALA A 473 32.33 36.61 6.47
CA ALA A 473 32.33 37.69 5.48
C ALA A 473 31.08 38.58 5.66
N LEU A 474 31.30 39.89 5.88
CA LEU A 474 30.25 40.87 6.21
C LEU A 474 29.41 40.47 7.43
N GLY A 475 29.98 39.75 8.40
CA GLY A 475 29.24 39.17 9.53
C GLY A 475 28.52 40.18 10.43
N SER A 476 28.88 41.47 10.38
CA SER A 476 28.25 42.55 11.16
C SER A 476 27.29 43.44 10.34
N LEU A 477 27.19 43.23 9.03
CA LEU A 477 26.40 44.11 8.14
C LEU A 477 24.92 44.04 8.53
N THR A 478 24.28 45.19 8.79
CA THR A 478 22.85 45.25 9.13
C THR A 478 22.00 45.77 7.99
N THR A 479 22.37 46.92 7.39
CA THR A 479 21.55 47.62 6.37
C THR A 479 22.32 48.20 5.17
N GLY A 480 23.65 48.10 5.16
CA GLY A 480 24.47 48.62 4.06
C GLY A 480 24.28 47.86 2.74
N ASN A 481 24.38 48.54 1.60
CA ASN A 481 24.05 47.98 0.28
C ASN A 481 25.25 47.96 -0.67
N TYR A 482 25.20 47.11 -1.69
CA TYR A 482 26.20 47.05 -2.77
C TYR A 482 27.62 46.77 -2.30
N ASN A 483 27.80 46.01 -1.21
CA ASN A 483 29.12 45.62 -0.72
C ASN A 483 29.54 44.26 -1.29
N VAL A 484 30.83 44.10 -1.63
CA VAL A 484 31.43 42.84 -2.11
C VAL A 484 32.57 42.46 -1.19
N GLY A 485 32.37 41.47 -0.32
CA GLY A 485 33.38 40.88 0.54
C GLY A 485 33.69 39.44 0.13
N VAL A 486 34.94 39.15 -0.23
CA VAL A 486 35.41 37.81 -0.58
C VAL A 486 36.68 37.48 0.21
N GLY A 487 36.57 36.59 1.18
CA GLY A 487 37.67 36.23 2.09
C GLY A 487 37.17 35.90 3.49
N THR A 488 38.08 35.52 4.37
CA THR A 488 37.75 35.31 5.80
C THR A 488 37.86 36.65 6.53
N ASN A 489 36.88 36.95 7.39
CA ASN A 489 36.82 38.18 8.19
C ASN A 489 36.93 39.48 7.36
N VAL A 490 36.47 39.47 6.11
CA VAL A 490 36.30 40.73 5.36
C VAL A 490 35.15 41.52 5.96
N PHE A 491 35.36 42.83 6.15
CA PHE A 491 34.35 43.71 6.70
C PHE A 491 33.79 43.26 8.08
N ALA A 492 34.62 42.78 9.00
CA ALA A 492 34.09 42.24 10.25
C ALA A 492 33.35 43.28 11.11
N ALA A 493 33.64 44.58 10.95
CA ALA A 493 32.97 45.66 11.67
C ALA A 493 31.90 46.42 10.86
N ILE A 494 31.66 46.09 9.58
CA ILE A 494 30.75 46.88 8.73
C ILE A 494 29.32 46.75 9.25
N THR A 495 28.60 47.85 9.38
CA THR A 495 27.19 47.88 9.82
C THR A 495 26.30 48.49 8.74
N THR A 496 26.62 49.71 8.30
CA THR A 496 25.79 50.47 7.34
C THR A 496 26.54 50.98 6.11
N GLY A 497 27.85 50.71 5.99
CA GLY A 497 28.66 51.13 4.85
C GLY A 497 28.13 50.56 3.52
N ALA A 498 28.32 51.28 2.42
CA ALA A 498 27.78 50.91 1.11
C ALA A 498 28.82 51.03 -0.01
N GLN A 499 28.62 50.28 -1.10
CA GLN A 499 29.45 50.38 -2.31
C GLN A 499 30.94 50.10 -2.04
N ASN A 500 31.25 49.23 -1.07
CA ASN A 500 32.63 48.84 -0.77
C ASN A 500 32.98 47.49 -1.41
N VAL A 501 34.25 47.30 -1.77
CA VAL A 501 34.82 46.04 -2.25
C VAL A 501 35.98 45.65 -1.33
N ALA A 502 35.95 44.44 -0.77
CA ALA A 502 37.03 43.84 0.02
C ALA A 502 37.30 42.41 -0.47
N ILE A 503 38.51 42.14 -0.95
CA ILE A 503 38.91 40.81 -1.44
C ILE A 503 40.25 40.44 -0.80
N GLY A 504 40.29 39.40 0.03
CA GLY A 504 41.47 38.99 0.81
C GLY A 504 41.13 38.75 2.28
N GLY A 505 42.06 38.21 3.08
CA GLY A 505 41.85 38.08 4.53
C GLY A 505 41.93 39.43 5.24
N ASN A 506 40.99 39.72 6.14
CA ASN A 506 40.88 40.96 6.93
C ASN A 506 40.95 42.28 6.12
N ALA A 507 40.63 42.25 4.82
CA ALA A 507 40.50 43.47 4.04
C ALA A 507 39.30 44.28 4.55
N LEU A 508 39.50 45.59 4.76
CA LEU A 508 38.50 46.52 5.32
C LEU A 508 37.88 46.06 6.66
N ASP A 509 38.64 45.36 7.51
CA ASP A 509 38.16 44.80 8.78
C ASP A 509 37.52 45.83 9.72
N ALA A 510 38.19 46.98 9.94
CA ALA A 510 37.71 48.05 10.83
C ALA A 510 36.66 48.98 10.20
N CYS A 511 36.29 48.78 8.93
CA CYS A 511 35.30 49.63 8.25
C CYS A 511 33.93 49.43 8.91
N THR A 512 33.33 50.50 9.45
CA THR A 512 32.02 50.43 10.13
C THR A 512 30.88 50.98 9.28
N THR A 513 30.98 52.25 8.86
CA THR A 513 29.89 52.98 8.17
C THR A 513 30.31 53.62 6.86
N THR A 514 31.58 53.52 6.49
CA THR A 514 32.12 54.23 5.31
C THR A 514 31.83 53.52 4.00
N SER A 515 31.90 54.28 2.91
CA SER A 515 31.47 53.87 1.59
C SER A 515 32.53 54.10 0.52
N GLU A 516 32.34 53.48 -0.64
CA GLU A 516 33.15 53.69 -1.86
C GLU A 516 34.62 53.25 -1.72
N ASN A 517 34.94 52.35 -0.78
CA ASN A 517 36.30 51.83 -0.64
C ASN A 517 36.51 50.56 -1.50
N THR A 518 37.68 50.41 -2.09
CA THR A 518 38.12 49.19 -2.79
C THR A 518 39.41 48.69 -2.15
N ALA A 519 39.38 47.49 -1.57
CA ALA A 519 40.51 46.82 -0.92
C ALA A 519 40.69 45.42 -1.53
N ILE A 520 41.83 45.18 -2.16
CA ILE A 520 42.14 43.89 -2.78
C ILE A 520 43.53 43.45 -2.32
N GLY A 521 43.59 42.47 -1.42
CA GLY A 521 44.80 41.98 -0.78
C GLY A 521 44.57 41.70 0.70
N HIS A 522 45.36 40.78 1.28
CA HIS A 522 45.34 40.53 2.72
C HIS A 522 45.75 41.80 3.48
N ASP A 523 44.99 42.13 4.53
CA ASP A 523 45.15 43.34 5.37
C ASP A 523 45.13 44.68 4.61
N SER A 524 44.67 44.70 3.36
CA SER A 524 44.49 45.96 2.62
C SER A 524 43.39 46.82 3.26
N LEU A 525 43.69 48.10 3.50
CA LEU A 525 42.78 49.04 4.18
C LEU A 525 42.23 48.52 5.55
N SER A 526 42.95 47.66 6.27
CA SER A 526 42.38 46.97 7.44
C SER A 526 41.94 47.91 8.58
N ALA A 527 42.60 49.05 8.76
CA ALA A 527 42.23 50.06 9.75
C ALA A 527 41.28 51.18 9.24
N ASN A 528 40.85 51.09 7.97
CA ASN A 528 40.18 52.19 7.28
C ASN A 528 38.81 52.54 7.84
N THR A 529 38.66 53.79 8.28
CA THR A 529 37.39 54.40 8.69
C THR A 529 37.02 55.62 7.83
N ALA A 530 37.61 55.72 6.62
CA ALA A 530 37.38 56.79 5.66
C ALA A 530 36.74 56.28 4.37
N ALA A 531 36.26 57.19 3.52
CA ALA A 531 35.56 56.88 2.27
C ALA A 531 36.47 57.04 1.04
N ALA A 532 36.04 56.41 -0.05
CA ALA A 532 36.61 56.59 -1.39
C ALA A 532 38.09 56.23 -1.54
N ASN A 533 38.62 55.28 -0.76
CA ASN A 533 40.00 54.80 -0.90
C ASN A 533 40.09 53.55 -1.78
N THR A 534 41.12 53.47 -2.62
CA THR A 534 41.46 52.28 -3.42
C THR A 534 42.81 51.74 -2.98
N ALA A 535 42.88 50.48 -2.56
CA ALA A 535 44.08 49.76 -2.17
C ALA A 535 44.13 48.39 -2.83
N VAL A 536 45.20 48.09 -3.55
CA VAL A 536 45.40 46.83 -4.27
C VAL A 536 46.80 46.30 -3.98
N GLY A 537 46.90 45.27 -3.13
CA GLY A 537 48.14 44.65 -2.68
C GLY A 537 48.07 44.25 -1.21
N HIS A 538 48.92 43.31 -0.78
CA HIS A 538 49.06 42.94 0.62
C HIS A 538 49.59 44.13 1.44
N ASP A 539 48.97 44.44 2.58
CA ASP A 539 49.26 45.59 3.46
C ASP A 539 49.14 46.98 2.79
N SER A 540 48.49 47.07 1.63
CA SER A 540 48.29 48.36 0.95
C SER A 540 47.33 49.26 1.74
N LEU A 541 47.76 50.49 2.05
CA LEU A 541 46.99 51.47 2.84
C LEU A 541 46.53 50.97 4.23
N ARG A 542 47.24 50.00 4.82
CA ARG A 542 46.79 49.23 5.99
C ARG A 542 46.34 50.08 7.18
N THR A 543 47.11 51.09 7.56
CA THR A 543 46.87 51.89 8.78
C THR A 543 46.05 53.16 8.55
N ASN A 544 45.48 53.33 7.35
CA ASN A 544 44.65 54.50 7.05
C ASN A 544 43.45 54.53 8.00
N THR A 545 43.19 55.66 8.64
CA THR A 545 42.06 55.81 9.56
C THR A 545 41.08 56.83 9.00
N THR A 546 41.54 58.06 8.72
CA THR A 546 40.68 59.17 8.27
C THR A 546 41.02 59.72 6.88
N GLY A 547 42.12 59.28 6.28
CA GLY A 547 42.52 59.70 4.94
C GLY A 547 41.54 59.22 3.87
N ALA A 548 41.09 60.10 2.99
CA ALA A 548 40.10 59.82 1.95
C ALA A 548 40.67 60.05 0.55
N GLN A 549 40.04 59.41 -0.45
CA GLN A 549 40.36 59.61 -1.87
C GLN A 549 41.82 59.23 -2.21
N ASN A 550 42.40 58.27 -1.50
CA ASN A 550 43.72 57.74 -1.77
C ASN A 550 43.66 56.55 -2.72
N VAL A 551 44.68 56.39 -3.57
CA VAL A 551 44.86 55.26 -4.47
C VAL A 551 46.21 54.62 -4.19
N SER A 552 46.26 53.33 -3.86
CA SER A 552 47.47 52.60 -3.53
C SER A 552 47.48 51.24 -4.24
N VAL A 553 48.51 50.95 -5.02
CA VAL A 553 48.61 49.73 -5.84
C VAL A 553 50.01 49.12 -5.72
N GLY A 554 50.19 48.16 -4.82
CA GLY A 554 51.48 47.56 -4.53
C GLY A 554 51.49 46.86 -3.17
N HIS A 555 52.49 46.02 -2.94
CA HIS A 555 52.72 45.44 -1.62
C HIS A 555 53.26 46.52 -0.67
N ALA A 556 52.64 46.63 0.51
CA ALA A 556 52.97 47.60 1.56
C ALA A 556 53.00 49.08 1.10
N SER A 557 52.35 49.42 -0.01
CA SER A 557 52.31 50.80 -0.50
C SER A 557 51.39 51.64 0.41
N MET A 558 51.91 52.79 0.86
CA MET A 558 51.23 53.69 1.81
C MET A 558 50.82 53.01 3.13
N GLU A 559 51.53 51.98 3.58
CA GLU A 559 51.15 51.19 4.75
C GLU A 559 50.91 52.05 6.00
N LEU A 560 51.81 53.01 6.28
CA LEU A 560 51.73 53.88 7.46
C LEU A 560 50.96 55.18 7.23
N ASN A 561 50.24 55.35 6.11
CA ASN A 561 49.38 56.52 5.92
C ASN A 561 48.18 56.44 6.85
N THR A 562 48.01 57.43 7.73
CA THR A 562 46.95 57.43 8.75
C THR A 562 45.83 58.41 8.44
N THR A 563 46.15 59.63 8.00
CA THR A 563 45.18 60.73 7.80
C THR A 563 45.39 61.52 6.51
N GLY A 564 46.24 61.05 5.60
CA GLY A 564 46.57 61.78 4.37
C GLY A 564 45.45 61.65 3.32
N ASN A 565 45.21 62.72 2.54
CA ASN A 565 44.17 62.71 1.49
C ASN A 565 44.77 62.85 0.08
N TYR A 566 44.05 62.34 -0.92
CA TYR A 566 44.39 62.50 -2.35
C TYR A 566 45.78 61.98 -2.73
N ASN A 567 46.29 60.99 -2.01
CA ASN A 567 47.58 60.40 -2.33
C ASN A 567 47.43 59.29 -3.38
N VAL A 568 48.38 59.20 -4.30
CA VAL A 568 48.47 58.13 -5.29
C VAL A 568 49.79 57.41 -5.09
N ALA A 569 49.77 56.12 -4.79
CA ALA A 569 50.93 55.25 -4.66
C ALA A 569 50.77 54.02 -5.56
N VAL A 570 51.82 53.62 -6.26
CA VAL A 570 51.88 52.43 -7.10
C VAL A 570 53.27 51.84 -6.93
N GLY A 571 53.42 50.51 -6.86
CA GLY A 571 54.72 49.84 -6.63
C GLY A 571 54.98 49.44 -5.18
N ASP A 572 55.92 48.52 -5.01
CA ASP A 572 56.33 47.94 -3.73
C ASP A 572 56.87 49.02 -2.78
N PHE A 573 56.33 49.10 -1.54
CA PHE A 573 56.69 50.06 -0.49
C PHE A 573 56.62 51.56 -0.89
N ALA A 574 55.90 51.93 -1.95
CA ALA A 574 55.76 53.34 -2.34
C ALA A 574 55.02 54.16 -1.25
N LEU A 575 55.53 55.34 -0.88
CA LEU A 575 55.00 56.19 0.21
C LEU A 575 54.83 55.46 1.55
N TYR A 576 55.69 54.48 1.86
CA TYR A 576 55.55 53.60 3.05
C TYR A 576 55.35 54.37 4.37
N ASN A 577 56.18 55.39 4.61
CA ASN A 577 56.18 56.19 5.85
C ASN A 577 55.33 57.48 5.75
N ASN A 578 54.43 57.58 4.78
CA ASN A 578 53.65 58.79 4.55
C ASN A 578 52.51 58.96 5.57
N THR A 579 52.82 59.29 6.83
CA THR A 579 51.83 59.26 7.92
C THR A 579 50.68 60.25 7.79
N THR A 580 50.95 61.49 7.35
CA THR A 580 49.95 62.58 7.31
C THR A 580 50.00 63.46 6.06
N ALA A 581 50.86 63.18 5.08
CA ALA A 581 50.98 64.07 3.91
C ALA A 581 49.85 63.80 2.89
N SER A 582 49.54 64.82 2.08
CA SER A 582 48.42 64.86 1.15
C SER A 582 48.87 65.28 -0.25
N ASN A 583 48.15 64.84 -1.28
CA ASN A 583 48.41 65.14 -2.70
C ASN A 583 49.78 64.64 -3.21
N ASN A 584 50.26 63.50 -2.72
CA ASN A 584 51.48 62.87 -3.21
C ASN A 584 51.18 61.94 -4.41
N VAL A 585 52.14 61.73 -5.31
CA VAL A 585 52.06 60.72 -6.38
C VAL A 585 53.37 59.92 -6.41
N ALA A 586 53.37 58.61 -6.17
CA ALA A 586 54.58 57.80 -6.18
C ALA A 586 54.37 56.43 -6.84
N ILE A 587 55.09 56.16 -7.94
CA ILE A 587 54.92 54.96 -8.76
C ILE A 587 56.27 54.24 -8.92
N GLY A 588 56.51 53.14 -8.20
CA GLY A 588 57.50 52.10 -8.51
C GLY A 588 58.64 51.95 -7.50
N LYS A 589 58.85 50.69 -7.04
CA LYS A 589 59.77 50.19 -5.98
C LYS A 589 60.46 51.26 -5.11
N ASP A 590 60.03 51.34 -3.85
CA ASP A 590 60.50 52.24 -2.78
C ASP A 590 60.38 53.74 -3.11
N ALA A 591 59.38 54.14 -3.89
CA ALA A 591 59.18 55.55 -4.22
C ALA A 591 58.68 56.33 -2.98
N LEU A 592 59.66 56.78 -2.17
CA LEU A 592 59.69 57.64 -0.97
C LEU A 592 58.43 57.70 -0.12
#